data_AF-A0A7W0N9X7-F1
#
_entry.id   AF-A0A7W0N9X7-F1
#
_cell.length_a   1.000
_cell.length_b   1.000
_cell.length_c   1.000
_cell.angle_alpha   90.00
_cell.angle_beta   90.00
_cell.angle_gamma   90.00
#
_symmetry.space_group_name_H-M   'P 1'
#
loop_
_entity.id
_entity.type
_entity.pdbx_description
1 polymer ?
#
loop_
_entity_poly.entity_id
_entity_poly.type
_entity_poly.pdbx_seq_one_letter_code
_entity_poly.pdbx_strand_id
1 'polypeptide(L)'
;LGISLRAFNTTGDGLSDRAELSIGLRLPPGLDVPGLIGSLAELAGDAEVQIEGCQEGYRTAKRSPLTAPFLRAIRRSGGEPRFTLKLGTSDMTVVGPRWGCPIVAYGPGDASLDHTPEERISLDDYGRAINVLSEVLLAL
;
A
#
# COMPACT_ATOMS: atom_id res chain seq x y z
N LEU A 1 -0.60 11.95 2.72
CA LEU A 1 0.65 11.57 2.02
C LEU A 1 1.56 10.91 3.02
N GLY A 2 2.06 9.70 2.74
CA GLY A 2 3.14 9.12 3.55
C GLY A 2 4.47 9.58 2.97
N ILE A 3 5.36 10.14 3.79
CA ILE A 3 6.65 10.69 3.35
C ILE A 3 7.75 10.02 4.13
N SER A 4 8.84 9.67 3.46
CA SER A 4 10.00 9.01 4.07
C SER A 4 11.27 9.35 3.33
N LEU A 5 12.29 9.83 4.05
CA LEU A 5 13.66 9.88 3.53
C LEU A 5 14.24 8.47 3.56
N ARG A 6 14.71 7.97 2.42
CA ARG A 6 15.24 6.61 2.24
C ARG A 6 16.76 6.58 2.26
N ALA A 7 17.38 7.58 1.65
CA ALA A 7 18.81 7.79 1.68
C ALA A 7 19.13 9.28 1.58
N PHE A 8 20.24 9.69 2.18
CA PHE A 8 20.84 10.99 1.98
C PHE A 8 22.35 10.79 1.93
N ASN A 9 22.91 10.92 0.74
CA ASN A 9 24.33 10.77 0.47
C ASN A 9 24.93 12.13 0.13
N THR A 10 26.13 12.39 0.64
CA THR A 10 26.91 13.58 0.28
C THR A 10 28.29 13.14 -0.17
N THR A 11 28.83 13.81 -1.19
CA THR A 11 30.18 13.56 -1.70
C THR A 11 30.84 14.88 -2.07
N GLY A 12 32.15 14.97 -1.92
CA GLY A 12 32.94 16.13 -2.35
C GLY A 12 34.30 15.68 -2.86
N ASP A 13 34.76 16.30 -3.94
CA ASP A 13 36.06 16.00 -4.57
C ASP A 13 37.10 17.13 -4.36
N GLY A 14 36.74 18.14 -3.56
CA GLY A 14 37.54 19.34 -3.31
C GLY A 14 37.37 20.45 -4.36
N LEU A 15 36.66 20.19 -5.47
CA LEU A 15 36.28 21.17 -6.47
C LEU A 15 34.76 21.42 -6.47
N SER A 16 33.99 20.38 -6.22
CA SER A 16 32.53 20.39 -6.19
C SER A 16 32.00 19.52 -5.05
N ASP A 17 30.86 19.95 -4.52
CA ASP A 17 30.09 19.20 -3.53
C ASP A 17 28.77 18.75 -4.15
N ARG A 18 28.34 17.53 -3.82
CA ARG A 18 27.07 16.94 -4.26
C ARG A 18 26.31 16.37 -3.08
N ALA A 19 24.99 16.57 -3.10
CA ALA A 19 24.03 15.93 -2.23
C ALA A 19 23.00 15.18 -3.07
N GLU A 20 22.69 13.94 -2.69
CA GLU A 20 21.66 13.13 -3.32
C GLU A 20 20.72 12.58 -2.26
N LEU A 21 19.42 12.81 -2.46
CA LEU A 21 18.37 12.35 -1.55
C LEU A 21 17.45 11.40 -2.30
N SER A 22 17.18 10.25 -1.69
CA SER A 22 16.11 9.35 -2.14
C SER A 22 14.92 9.53 -1.20
N ILE A 23 13.78 9.95 -1.73
CA ILE A 23 12.57 10.24 -0.96
C ILE A 23 11.43 9.36 -1.48
N GLY A 24 10.85 8.54 -0.59
CA GLY A 24 9.68 7.73 -0.90
C GLY A 24 8.39 8.46 -0.55
N LEU A 25 7.47 8.55 -1.51
CA LEU A 25 6.12 9.11 -1.35
C LEU A 25 5.06 8.01 -1.47
N ARG A 26 4.10 7.99 -0.54
CA ARG A 26 2.91 7.14 -0.61
C ARG A 26 1.68 7.98 -0.94
N LEU A 27 1.13 7.74 -2.13
CA LEU A 27 0.08 8.57 -2.73
C LEU A 27 -1.32 8.08 -2.34
N PRO A 28 -2.24 8.97 -1.90
CA PRO A 28 -3.63 8.60 -1.74
C PRO A 28 -4.32 8.41 -3.11
N PRO A 29 -5.42 7.64 -3.18
CA PRO A 29 -6.23 7.55 -4.40
C PRO A 29 -6.77 8.91 -4.84
N GLY A 30 -6.77 9.16 -6.16
CA GLY A 30 -7.31 10.38 -6.76
C GLY A 30 -6.42 11.62 -6.64
N LEU A 31 -5.17 11.48 -6.18
CA LEU A 31 -4.18 12.56 -6.23
C LEU A 31 -3.81 12.87 -7.69
N ASP A 32 -3.75 14.15 -8.05
CA ASP A 32 -3.18 14.61 -9.32
C ASP A 32 -1.65 14.40 -9.32
N VAL A 33 -1.23 13.26 -9.88
CA VAL A 33 0.19 12.90 -9.98
C VAL A 33 0.97 13.83 -10.92
N PRO A 34 0.48 14.16 -12.13
CA PRO A 34 1.12 15.17 -12.98
C PRO A 34 1.33 16.51 -12.26
N GLY A 35 0.31 17.02 -11.58
CA GLY A 35 0.40 18.27 -10.82
C GLY A 35 1.40 18.21 -9.66
N LEU A 36 1.47 17.07 -8.95
CA LEU A 36 2.48 16.84 -7.93
C LEU A 36 3.89 16.87 -8.52
N ILE A 37 4.13 16.18 -9.65
CA ILE A 37 5.45 16.16 -10.30
C ILE A 37 5.86 17.58 -10.72
N GLY A 38 4.93 18.37 -11.27
CA GLY A 38 5.17 19.78 -11.58
C GLY A 38 5.58 20.58 -10.34
N SER A 39 4.86 20.41 -9.23
CA SER A 39 5.17 21.08 -7.96
C SER A 39 6.53 20.67 -7.38
N LEU A 40 6.92 19.39 -7.54
CA LEU A 40 8.23 18.89 -7.11
C LEU A 40 9.37 19.47 -7.96
N ALA A 41 9.16 19.59 -9.27
CA ALA A 41 10.14 20.21 -10.17
C ALA A 41 10.35 21.70 -9.84
N GLU A 42 9.27 22.43 -9.56
CA GLU A 42 9.36 23.83 -9.11
C GLU A 42 10.11 23.96 -7.78
N LEU A 43 9.83 23.07 -6.82
CA LEU A 43 10.47 23.06 -5.50
C LEU A 43 11.97 22.73 -5.56
N ALA A 44 12.39 21.93 -6.54
CA ALA A 44 13.76 21.48 -6.67
C ALA A 44 14.74 22.59 -7.14
N GLY A 45 14.23 23.66 -7.77
CA GLY A 45 15.09 24.72 -8.30
C GLY A 45 16.10 24.16 -9.33
N ASP A 46 17.39 24.37 -9.06
CA ASP A 46 18.47 23.89 -9.93
C ASP A 46 18.81 22.41 -9.74
N ALA A 47 18.19 21.72 -8.78
CA ALA A 47 18.43 20.30 -8.54
C ALA A 47 17.73 19.42 -9.59
N GLU A 48 18.38 18.31 -9.97
CA GLU A 48 17.76 17.31 -10.82
C GLU A 48 16.80 16.43 -10.01
N VAL A 49 15.55 16.29 -10.50
CA VAL A 49 14.55 15.37 -9.91
C VAL A 49 14.34 14.19 -10.84
N GLN A 50 14.69 13.00 -10.36
CA GLN A 50 14.40 11.75 -11.03
C GLN A 50 13.24 11.05 -10.32
N ILE A 51 12.21 10.67 -11.08
CA ILE A 51 11.05 9.95 -10.56
C ILE A 51 11.19 8.48 -10.90
N GLU A 52 11.42 7.66 -9.88
CA GLU A 52 11.49 6.20 -10.01
C GLU A 52 10.22 5.56 -9.45
N GLY A 53 9.55 4.76 -10.27
CA GLY A 53 8.37 3.99 -9.85
C GLY A 53 7.18 4.85 -9.46
N CYS A 54 6.28 5.11 -10.41
CA CYS A 54 5.03 5.83 -10.13
C CYS A 54 3.85 4.85 -10.05
N GLN A 55 3.21 4.78 -8.87
CA GLN A 55 1.99 4.00 -8.65
C GLN A 55 0.94 4.88 -7.98
N GLU A 56 -0.23 5.00 -8.61
CA GLU A 56 -1.36 5.70 -8.04
C GLU A 56 -1.94 4.93 -6.84
N GLY A 57 -2.47 5.67 -5.87
CA GLY A 57 -3.22 5.06 -4.78
C GLY A 57 -4.48 4.37 -5.31
N TYR A 58 -4.76 3.17 -4.81
CA TYR A 58 -5.96 2.43 -5.19
C TYR A 58 -6.84 2.14 -3.98
N ARG A 59 -8.16 2.20 -4.17
CA ARG A 59 -9.15 1.86 -3.15
C ARG A 59 -10.41 1.28 -3.77
N THR A 60 -10.80 0.11 -3.29
CA THR A 60 -12.12 -0.44 -3.58
C THR A 60 -13.20 0.28 -2.79
N ALA A 61 -14.34 0.57 -3.43
CA ALA A 61 -15.50 1.13 -2.77
C ALA A 61 -16.00 0.21 -1.63
N LYS A 62 -16.45 0.80 -0.52
CA LYS A 62 -17.00 0.03 0.62
C LYS A 62 -18.18 -0.85 0.20
N ARG A 63 -18.97 -0.39 -0.78
CA ARG A 63 -20.03 -1.17 -1.42
C ARG A 63 -19.44 -1.88 -2.64
N SER A 64 -19.07 -3.13 -2.45
CA SER A 64 -18.56 -4.03 -3.48
C SER A 64 -19.28 -5.38 -3.37
N PRO A 65 -19.48 -6.14 -4.47
CA PRO A 65 -20.00 -7.50 -4.41
C PRO A 65 -19.23 -8.42 -3.45
N LEU A 66 -17.94 -8.16 -3.23
CA LEU A 66 -17.11 -8.92 -2.30
C LEU A 66 -17.32 -8.51 -0.83
N THR A 67 -17.82 -7.31 -0.55
CA THR A 67 -17.93 -6.80 0.83
C THR A 67 -18.81 -7.68 1.70
N ALA A 68 -20.04 -7.96 1.26
CA ALA A 68 -21.00 -8.68 2.10
C ALA A 68 -20.57 -10.14 2.40
N PRO A 69 -20.05 -10.92 1.42
CA PRO A 69 -19.42 -12.21 1.68
C PRO A 69 -18.35 -12.16 2.77
N PHE A 70 -17.36 -11.27 2.66
CA PHE A 70 -16.28 -11.15 3.66
C PHE A 70 -16.82 -10.76 5.04
N LEU A 71 -17.70 -9.77 5.13
CA LEU A 71 -18.27 -9.34 6.41
C LEU A 71 -19.09 -10.44 7.10
N ARG A 72 -19.73 -11.34 6.34
CA ARG A 72 -20.47 -12.48 6.90
C ARG A 72 -19.53 -13.59 7.36
N ALA A 73 -18.58 -13.98 6.52
CA ALA A 73 -17.63 -15.05 6.82
C ALA A 73 -16.76 -14.74 8.04
N ILE A 74 -16.27 -13.50 8.17
CA ILE A 74 -15.51 -13.05 9.34
C ILE A 74 -16.33 -13.17 10.63
N ARG A 75 -17.61 -12.75 10.61
CA ARG A 75 -18.49 -12.86 11.79
C ARG A 75 -18.80 -14.30 12.17
N ARG A 76 -19.03 -15.18 11.18
CA ARG A 76 -19.26 -16.61 11.42
C ARG A 76 -18.05 -17.31 12.03
N SER A 77 -16.86 -16.87 11.66
CA SER A 77 -15.60 -17.31 12.26
C SER A 77 -15.30 -16.64 13.61
N GLY A 78 -16.27 -15.95 14.23
CA GLY A 78 -16.14 -15.32 15.55
C GLY A 78 -15.36 -14.00 15.56
N GLY A 79 -15.06 -13.41 14.41
CA GLY A 79 -14.31 -12.16 14.28
C GLY A 79 -15.19 -10.91 14.16
N GLU A 80 -14.60 -9.75 14.46
CA GLU A 80 -15.19 -8.44 14.20
C GLU A 80 -14.59 -7.81 12.92
N PRO A 81 -15.33 -7.77 11.80
CA PRO A 81 -14.78 -7.23 10.56
C PRO A 81 -14.61 -5.72 10.63
N ARG A 82 -13.46 -5.22 10.16
CA ARG A 82 -13.16 -3.79 10.02
C ARG A 82 -12.59 -3.53 8.64
N PHE A 83 -13.01 -2.41 8.02
CA PHE A 83 -12.35 -1.95 6.81
C PHE A 83 -11.04 -1.28 7.17
N THR A 84 -9.96 -1.76 6.59
CA THR A 84 -8.63 -1.16 6.72
C THR A 84 -8.22 -0.51 5.40
N LEU A 85 -7.34 0.48 5.48
CA LEU A 85 -6.62 1.04 4.34
C LEU A 85 -5.15 0.83 4.61
N LYS A 86 -4.49 0.02 3.78
CA LYS A 86 -3.03 -0.09 3.82
C LYS A 86 -2.48 1.18 3.15
N LEU A 87 -1.72 1.96 3.92
CA LEU A 87 -1.06 3.16 3.39
C LEU A 87 0.07 2.80 2.42
N GLY A 88 0.58 1.56 2.49
CA GLY A 88 1.57 1.03 1.57
C GLY A 88 1.02 0.66 0.19
N THR A 89 1.94 0.46 -0.75
CA THR A 89 1.64 -0.11 -2.07
C THR A 89 1.49 -1.63 -1.96
N SER A 90 0.81 -2.23 -2.94
CA SER A 90 0.67 -3.69 -3.08
C SER A 90 0.32 -4.02 -4.52
N ASP A 91 0.32 -5.29 -4.92
CA ASP A 91 -0.10 -5.65 -6.28
C ASP A 91 -1.53 -5.19 -6.60
N MET A 92 -2.39 -5.02 -5.60
CA MET A 92 -3.72 -4.44 -5.77
C MET A 92 -3.70 -3.02 -6.35
N THR A 93 -2.66 -2.20 -6.08
CA THR A 93 -2.50 -0.88 -6.71
C THR A 93 -2.09 -0.96 -8.18
N VAL A 94 -1.50 -2.09 -8.60
CA VAL A 94 -1.09 -2.34 -9.99
C VAL A 94 -2.24 -2.94 -10.80
N VAL A 95 -2.87 -4.00 -10.28
CA VAL A 95 -3.90 -4.75 -11.03
C VAL A 95 -5.28 -4.12 -10.93
N GLY A 96 -5.60 -3.42 -9.83
CA GLY A 96 -6.91 -2.83 -9.57
C GLY A 96 -7.40 -1.90 -10.69
N PRO A 97 -6.59 -0.91 -11.12
CA PRO A 97 -6.95 -0.03 -12.24
C PRO A 97 -7.04 -0.75 -13.59
N ARG A 98 -6.33 -1.86 -13.77
CA ARG A 98 -6.19 -2.57 -15.06
C ARG A 98 -7.28 -3.59 -15.29
N TRP A 99 -7.66 -4.34 -14.26
CA TRP A 99 -8.67 -5.40 -14.38
C TRP A 99 -10.09 -4.87 -14.26
N GLY A 100 -10.30 -3.78 -13.51
CA GLY A 100 -11.62 -3.15 -13.37
C GLY A 100 -12.68 -4.02 -12.69
N CYS A 101 -12.29 -5.14 -12.07
CA CYS A 101 -13.19 -6.02 -11.34
C CYS A 101 -13.19 -5.71 -9.83
N PRO A 102 -14.22 -6.16 -9.08
CA PRO A 102 -14.20 -6.09 -7.63
C PRO A 102 -12.97 -6.81 -7.06
N ILE A 103 -12.21 -6.14 -6.19
CA ILE A 103 -10.99 -6.69 -5.59
C ILE A 103 -10.86 -6.24 -4.12
N VAL A 104 -10.34 -7.10 -3.26
CA VAL A 104 -9.99 -6.78 -1.87
C VAL A 104 -8.67 -7.48 -1.52
N ALA A 105 -7.93 -6.92 -0.56
CA ALA A 105 -6.83 -7.62 0.09
C ALA A 105 -7.35 -8.21 1.42
N TYR A 106 -7.10 -9.50 1.64
CA TYR A 106 -7.46 -10.20 2.86
C TYR A 106 -6.37 -11.20 3.22
N GLY A 107 -6.00 -11.25 4.50
CA GLY A 107 -5.06 -12.21 5.04
C GLY A 107 -4.98 -12.11 6.56
N PRO A 108 -4.58 -13.18 7.25
CA PRO A 108 -4.26 -13.14 8.67
C PRO A 108 -2.91 -12.44 8.91
N GLY A 109 -2.66 -12.05 10.16
CA GLY A 109 -1.40 -11.45 10.58
C GLY A 109 -1.53 -9.97 10.94
N ASP A 110 -0.54 -9.48 11.67
CA ASP A 110 -0.41 -8.09 12.05
C ASP A 110 0.58 -7.39 11.12
N ALA A 111 0.07 -6.47 10.29
CA ALA A 111 0.88 -5.71 9.34
C ALA A 111 1.92 -4.80 10.02
N SER A 112 1.86 -4.59 11.34
CA SER A 112 2.90 -3.88 12.09
C SER A 112 4.21 -4.68 12.20
N LEU A 113 4.13 -6.01 11.98
CA LEU A 113 5.28 -6.92 12.01
C LEU A 113 5.97 -7.04 10.65
N ASP A 114 5.39 -6.48 9.58
CA ASP A 114 5.97 -6.47 8.23
C ASP A 114 7.41 -5.92 8.31
N HIS A 115 8.39 -6.68 7.81
CA HIS A 115 9.82 -6.32 7.78
C HIS A 115 10.48 -6.11 9.15
N THR A 116 9.90 -6.66 10.21
CA THR A 116 10.56 -6.71 11.51
C THR A 116 11.39 -7.99 11.65
N PRO A 117 12.47 -8.01 12.44
CA PRO A 117 13.22 -9.24 12.73
C PRO A 117 12.38 -10.33 13.42
N GLU A 118 11.28 -9.94 14.07
CA GLU A 118 10.39 -10.80 14.85
C GLU A 118 9.06 -11.08 14.12
N GLU A 119 9.09 -11.04 12.78
CA GLU A 119 7.93 -11.32 11.94
C GLU A 119 7.38 -12.72 12.25
N ARG A 120 6.10 -12.77 12.63
CA ARG A 120 5.42 -13.99 13.06
C ARG A 120 3.91 -13.87 12.86
N ILE A 121 3.25 -15.01 12.91
CA ILE A 121 1.80 -15.13 12.77
C ILE A 121 1.25 -16.09 13.83
N SER A 122 0.05 -15.81 14.32
CA SER A 122 -0.69 -16.76 15.16
C SER A 122 -1.25 -17.89 14.31
N LEU A 123 -1.01 -19.14 14.72
CA LEU A 123 -1.56 -20.31 14.02
C LEU A 123 -3.09 -20.36 14.09
N ASP A 124 -3.68 -19.85 15.17
CA ASP A 124 -5.13 -19.73 15.28
C ASP A 124 -5.69 -18.70 14.30
N ASP A 125 -5.01 -17.56 14.12
CA ASP A 125 -5.40 -16.57 13.11
C ASP A 125 -5.24 -17.13 11.70
N TYR A 126 -4.17 -17.86 11.45
CA TYR A 126 -3.93 -18.55 10.19
C TYR A 126 -5.06 -19.52 9.85
N GLY A 127 -5.41 -20.42 10.78
CA GLY A 127 -6.51 -21.36 10.61
C GLY A 127 -7.87 -20.68 10.42
N ARG A 128 -8.16 -19.63 11.21
CA ARG A 128 -9.39 -18.83 11.06
C ARG A 128 -9.49 -18.18 9.68
N ALA A 129 -8.40 -17.61 9.17
CA ALA A 129 -8.42 -16.94 7.88
C ALA A 129 -8.64 -17.89 6.71
N ILE A 130 -8.16 -19.14 6.80
CA ILE A 130 -8.49 -20.19 5.83
C ILE A 130 -10.01 -20.40 5.80
N ASN A 131 -10.65 -20.60 6.96
CA ASN A 131 -12.10 -20.81 7.05
C ASN A 131 -12.87 -19.62 6.47
N VAL A 132 -12.48 -18.39 6.80
CA VAL A 132 -13.10 -17.18 6.25
C VAL A 132 -12.98 -17.15 4.73
N LEU A 133 -11.79 -17.37 4.18
CA LEU A 133 -11.57 -17.30 2.74
C LEU A 133 -12.34 -18.41 2.01
N SER A 134 -12.36 -19.63 2.55
CA SER A 134 -13.16 -20.74 2.02
C SER A 134 -14.65 -20.41 2.00
N GLU A 135 -15.21 -19.86 3.09
CA GLU A 135 -16.61 -19.45 3.15
C GLU A 135 -16.94 -18.35 2.15
N VAL A 136 -16.05 -17.37 1.97
CA VAL A 136 -16.24 -16.32 0.97
C VAL A 136 -16.32 -16.91 -0.42
N LEU A 137 -15.35 -17.75 -0.80
CA LEU A 137 -15.28 -18.34 -2.13
C LEU A 137 -16.48 -19.24 -2.44
N LEU A 138 -16.99 -19.98 -1.46
CA LEU A 138 -18.21 -20.80 -1.62
C LEU A 138 -19.49 -19.98 -1.73
N ALA A 139 -19.47 -18.71 -1.31
CA ALA A 139 -20.63 -17.83 -1.30
C ALA A 139 -20.67 -16.83 -2.47
N LEU A 140 -19.64 -16.83 -3.34
CA LEU A 140 -19.59 -16.07 -4.59
C LEU A 140 -20.15 -16.91 -5.75
#